data_AF-A0A5S5D6T8-F1
#
_entry.id   AF-A0A5S5D6T8-F1
#
_cell.length_a   1.000
_cell.length_b   1.000
_cell.length_c   1.000
_cell.angle_alpha   90.00
_cell.angle_beta   90.00
_cell.angle_gamma   90.00
#
_symmetry.space_group_name_H-M   'P 1'
#
loop_
_entity.id
_entity.type
_entity.pdbx_description
1 polymer ?
#
loop_
_entity_poly.entity_id
_entity_poly.type
_entity_poly.pdbx_seq_one_letter_code
_entity_poly.pdbx_strand_id
1 'polypeptide(L)'
;MNKIETEFLDVPMDFRIACEAFGIRVADFLQLIIRHVTFAHLFMHDESEYDLATKAFVQSDDKIAKAQPDLKGKQKLGQHANAAIPHIQSLVKLSMNRSYSKSMKRDKGRKITDKLYRVCSPHIKYKPHLYLDEETKLTLTKDFLLVCMLHQFSPTVYINALMRCISLADLYARQHLDKIVYNAALGFYIRVQHGYGKLIDRDHINTLGFKDFILDLQEFDVRYFFIQDLDRRRAVYRTRLEEIFEEKINQYYDGE
;
A
#
# COMPACT_ATOMS: atom_id res chain seq x y z
N MET A 1 13.30 33.37 4.46
CA MET A 1 12.19 32.63 3.82
C MET A 1 12.43 31.16 4.05
N ASN A 2 11.64 30.53 4.91
CA ASN A 2 11.75 29.10 5.22
C ASN A 2 11.25 28.30 4.01
N LYS A 3 12.16 27.67 3.27
CA LYS A 3 11.80 26.57 2.37
C LYS A 3 11.23 25.47 3.26
N ILE A 4 9.93 25.29 3.21
CA ILE A 4 9.32 24.05 3.69
C ILE A 4 9.82 23.01 2.69
N GLU A 5 10.80 22.19 3.10
CA GLU A 5 11.09 20.94 2.42
C GLU A 5 9.85 20.05 2.62
N THR A 6 8.87 20.22 1.72
CA THR A 6 7.77 19.26 1.59
C THR A 6 8.38 18.01 0.98
N GLU A 7 8.57 16.97 1.79
CA GLU A 7 8.76 15.61 1.27
C GLU A 7 7.54 15.30 0.38
N PHE A 8 7.70 15.38 -0.94
CA PHE A 8 6.61 15.16 -1.89
C PHE A 8 6.32 13.66 -2.05
N LEU A 9 5.05 13.33 -2.29
CA LEU A 9 4.68 11.99 -2.76
C LEU A 9 5.05 11.87 -4.24
N ASP A 10 5.86 10.87 -4.55
CA ASP A 10 6.32 10.57 -5.91
C ASP A 10 5.55 9.34 -6.39
N VAL A 11 4.45 9.57 -7.12
CA VAL A 11 3.55 8.52 -7.61
C VAL A 11 4.21 7.82 -8.81
N PRO A 12 4.71 6.57 -8.65
CA PRO A 12 5.41 5.88 -9.73
C PRO A 12 4.47 5.54 -10.89
N MET A 13 4.98 5.55 -12.13
CA MET A 13 4.18 5.25 -13.32
C MET A 13 3.49 3.88 -13.25
N ASP A 14 4.21 2.82 -12.87
CA ASP A 14 3.64 1.46 -12.68
C ASP A 14 2.41 1.46 -11.76
N PHE A 15 2.45 2.27 -10.69
CA PHE A 15 1.35 2.36 -9.73
C PHE A 15 0.20 3.21 -10.27
N ARG A 16 0.51 4.31 -10.98
CA ARG A 16 -0.48 5.12 -11.68
C ARG A 16 -1.26 4.31 -12.70
N ILE A 17 -0.57 3.54 -13.55
CA ILE A 17 -1.18 2.63 -14.51
C ILE A 17 -2.08 1.62 -13.80
N ALA A 18 -1.62 1.01 -12.70
CA ALA A 18 -2.43 0.06 -11.94
C ALA A 18 -3.74 0.72 -11.45
N CYS A 19 -3.65 1.90 -10.85
CA CYS A 19 -4.81 2.65 -10.39
C CYS A 19 -5.78 3.01 -11.54
N GLU A 20 -5.29 3.65 -12.59
CA GLU A 20 -6.12 4.12 -13.70
C GLU A 20 -6.71 3.00 -14.55
N ALA A 21 -5.99 1.87 -14.69
CA ALA A 21 -6.50 0.68 -15.37
C ALA A 21 -7.90 0.29 -14.86
N PHE A 22 -8.17 0.40 -13.56
CA PHE A 22 -9.44 0.04 -12.94
C PHE A 22 -10.25 1.26 -12.45
N GLY A 23 -9.93 2.46 -12.93
CA GLY A 23 -10.62 3.71 -12.53
C GLY A 23 -10.49 4.03 -11.05
N ILE A 24 -9.45 3.53 -10.39
CA ILE A 24 -9.20 3.76 -8.97
C ILE A 24 -8.40 5.05 -8.82
N ARG A 25 -8.95 6.07 -8.17
CA ARG A 25 -8.20 7.30 -7.87
C ARG A 25 -7.06 7.00 -6.89
N VAL A 26 -5.85 7.45 -7.20
CA VAL A 26 -4.65 7.26 -6.36
C VAL A 26 -4.90 7.69 -4.91
N ALA A 27 -5.47 8.88 -4.72
CA ALA A 27 -5.76 9.42 -3.39
C ALA A 27 -6.71 8.52 -2.57
N ASP A 28 -7.75 7.98 -3.20
CA ASP A 28 -8.71 7.11 -2.54
C ASP A 28 -8.09 5.78 -2.15
N PHE A 29 -7.27 5.19 -3.02
CA PHE A 29 -6.54 3.96 -2.72
C PHE A 29 -5.60 4.17 -1.52
N LEU A 30 -4.79 5.23 -1.57
CA LEU A 30 -3.86 5.57 -0.49
C LEU A 30 -4.61 5.83 0.82
N GLN A 31 -5.72 6.58 0.78
CA GLN A 31 -6.51 6.84 1.97
C GLN A 31 -7.16 5.56 2.51
N LEU A 32 -7.61 4.65 1.65
CA LEU A 32 -8.19 3.37 2.03
C LEU A 32 -7.15 2.49 2.72
N ILE A 33 -5.98 2.27 2.12
CA ILE A 33 -4.96 1.40 2.72
C ILE A 33 -4.45 1.96 4.05
N ILE A 34 -4.25 3.28 4.17
CA ILE A 34 -3.87 3.95 5.43
C ILE A 34 -4.93 3.72 6.52
N ARG A 35 -6.22 3.76 6.18
CA ARG A 35 -7.32 3.48 7.11
C ARG A 35 -7.39 2.01 7.57
N HIS A 36 -6.86 1.11 6.76
CA HIS A 36 -6.84 -0.33 7.04
C HIS A 36 -5.60 -0.78 7.79
N VAL A 37 -4.58 0.07 7.93
CA VAL A 37 -3.47 -0.21 8.85
C VAL A 37 -4.03 -0.32 10.26
N THR A 38 -3.79 -1.47 10.88
CA THR A 38 -4.13 -1.73 12.28
C THR A 38 -2.90 -2.24 12.97
N PHE A 39 -2.38 -1.48 13.92
CA PHE A 39 -1.13 -1.79 14.61
C PHE A 39 -1.16 -3.16 15.31
N ALA A 40 -2.34 -3.60 15.78
CA ALA A 40 -2.51 -4.94 16.35
C ALA A 40 -2.17 -6.07 15.35
N HIS A 41 -2.36 -5.87 14.04
CA HIS A 41 -2.01 -6.82 12.97
C HIS A 41 -0.51 -6.98 12.73
N LEU A 42 0.34 -6.26 13.47
CA LEU A 42 1.75 -6.64 13.60
C LEU A 42 1.94 -7.96 14.38
N PHE A 43 1.00 -8.30 15.26
CA PHE A 43 1.10 -9.46 16.16
C PHE A 43 0.05 -10.54 15.89
N MET A 44 -0.91 -10.28 15.01
CA MET A 44 -1.94 -11.22 14.59
C MET A 44 -1.90 -11.40 13.08
N HIS A 45 -2.24 -12.60 12.62
CA HIS A 45 -2.37 -12.90 11.20
C HIS A 45 -3.78 -13.39 10.93
N ASP A 46 -4.44 -12.84 9.91
CA ASP A 46 -5.83 -13.22 9.66
C ASP A 46 -6.36 -13.14 8.21
N GLU A 47 -5.48 -13.02 7.21
CA GLU A 47 -5.76 -12.90 5.75
C GLU A 47 -6.70 -11.76 5.33
N SER A 48 -7.16 -10.94 6.28
CA SER A 48 -8.03 -9.81 6.00
C SER A 48 -7.28 -8.67 5.34
N GLU A 49 -8.03 -7.72 4.81
CA GLU A 49 -7.51 -6.49 4.23
C GLU A 49 -6.76 -5.65 5.27
N TYR A 50 -7.10 -5.77 6.56
CA TYR A 50 -6.34 -5.15 7.66
C TYR A 50 -4.97 -5.77 7.85
N ASP A 51 -4.87 -7.11 7.71
CA ASP A 51 -3.61 -7.83 7.76
C ASP A 51 -2.73 -7.49 6.55
N LEU A 52 -3.31 -7.51 5.35
CA LEU A 52 -2.63 -7.14 4.11
C LEU A 52 -2.12 -5.69 4.16
N ALA A 53 -2.96 -4.72 4.54
CA ALA A 53 -2.57 -3.32 4.64
C ALA A 53 -1.41 -3.12 5.64
N THR A 54 -1.51 -3.74 6.82
CA THR A 54 -0.47 -3.59 7.86
C THR A 54 0.84 -4.21 7.40
N LYS A 55 0.80 -5.42 6.82
CA LYS A 55 2.00 -6.10 6.31
C LYS A 55 2.59 -5.42 5.09
N ALA A 56 1.78 -4.78 4.25
CA ALA A 56 2.26 -4.05 3.09
C ALA A 56 3.29 -2.98 3.47
N PHE A 57 3.01 -2.23 4.54
CA PHE A 57 3.97 -1.27 5.08
C PHE A 57 5.17 -1.95 5.72
N VAL A 58 4.98 -2.96 6.58
CA VAL A 58 6.12 -3.69 7.20
C VAL A 58 7.05 -4.33 6.18
N GLN A 59 6.51 -4.89 5.09
CA GLN A 59 7.32 -5.48 4.02
C GLN A 59 8.06 -4.42 3.19
N SER A 60 7.55 -3.20 3.15
CA SER A 60 8.23 -2.09 2.48
C SER A 60 9.50 -1.66 3.22
N ASP A 61 9.63 -1.92 4.53
CA ASP A 61 10.84 -1.65 5.30
C ASP A 61 12.08 -2.25 4.69
N ASP A 62 12.05 -3.55 4.37
CA ASP A 62 13.22 -4.25 3.85
C ASP A 62 13.66 -3.65 2.50
N LYS A 63 12.69 -3.16 1.71
CA LYS A 63 12.97 -2.49 0.44
C LYS A 63 13.56 -1.10 0.67
N ILE A 64 13.01 -0.33 1.61
CA ILE A 64 13.55 0.99 1.96
C ILE A 64 14.96 0.86 2.54
N ALA A 65 15.15 -0.01 3.54
CA ALA A 65 16.41 -0.16 4.25
C ALA A 65 17.55 -0.65 3.34
N LYS A 66 17.25 -1.48 2.33
CA LYS A 66 18.25 -1.92 1.34
C LYS A 66 18.58 -0.83 0.32
N ALA A 67 17.58 -0.08 -0.15
CA ALA A 67 17.78 0.91 -1.20
C ALA A 67 18.31 2.26 -0.67
N GLN A 68 17.84 2.66 0.51
CA GLN A 68 18.02 4.02 1.06
C GLN A 68 18.12 3.96 2.60
N PRO A 69 19.19 3.35 3.16
CA PRO A 69 19.34 3.18 4.61
C PRO A 69 19.36 4.51 5.38
N ASP A 70 19.81 5.59 4.74
CA ASP A 70 19.92 6.93 5.33
C ASP A 70 18.56 7.59 5.63
N LEU A 71 17.47 7.10 5.02
CA LEU A 71 16.11 7.57 5.32
C LEU A 71 15.58 7.06 6.66
N LYS A 72 16.26 6.09 7.28
CA LYS A 72 15.87 5.59 8.58
C LYS A 72 16.22 6.61 9.65
N GLY A 73 15.20 7.12 10.33
CA GLY A 73 15.33 8.04 11.43
C GLY A 73 16.16 7.45 12.58
N LYS A 74 16.83 8.31 13.33
CA LYS A 74 17.69 7.91 14.46
C LYS A 74 16.96 7.96 15.82
N GLN A 75 15.63 8.07 15.82
CA GLN A 75 14.83 8.23 17.03
C GLN A 75 14.83 6.94 17.87
N LYS A 76 15.48 6.96 19.02
CA LYS A 76 15.37 5.87 19.99
C LYS A 76 14.10 6.04 20.81
N LEU A 77 13.32 4.97 20.99
CA LEU A 77 12.14 4.97 21.87
C LEU A 77 12.49 5.37 23.33
N GLY A 78 13.78 5.25 23.71
CA GLY A 78 14.38 5.93 24.85
C GLY A 78 13.60 5.77 26.17
N GLN A 79 13.47 6.89 26.89
CA GLN A 79 12.89 7.00 28.24
C GLN A 79 11.42 6.52 28.36
N HIS A 80 10.72 6.29 27.24
CA HIS A 80 9.33 5.84 27.23
C HIS A 80 9.16 4.37 26.88
N ALA A 81 10.25 3.65 26.59
CA ALA A 81 10.21 2.20 26.37
C ALA A 81 9.49 1.49 27.54
N ASN A 82 9.78 1.88 28.79
CA ASN A 82 9.15 1.30 29.98
C ASN A 82 7.63 1.52 30.05
N ALA A 83 7.12 2.62 29.49
CA ALA A 83 5.69 2.91 29.43
C ALA A 83 5.02 2.28 28.19
N ALA A 84 5.75 2.11 27.09
CA ALA A 84 5.26 1.49 25.86
C ALA A 84 5.20 -0.04 25.93
N ILE A 85 6.19 -0.67 26.57
CA ILE A 85 6.33 -2.14 26.65
C ILE A 85 5.07 -2.83 27.20
N PRO A 86 4.44 -2.37 28.32
CA PRO A 86 3.23 -3.01 28.83
C PRO A 86 2.07 -3.02 27.84
N HIS A 87 1.95 -1.98 27.01
CA HIS A 87 0.93 -1.91 25.97
C HIS A 87 1.24 -2.85 24.81
N ILE A 88 2.50 -2.93 24.37
CA ILE A 88 2.95 -3.91 23.37
C ILE A 88 2.70 -5.35 23.86
N GLN A 89 3.07 -5.66 25.10
CA GLN A 89 2.80 -6.97 25.71
C GLN A 89 1.29 -7.28 25.77
N SER A 90 0.46 -6.27 26.02
CA SER A 90 -1.00 -6.43 26.01
C SER A 90 -1.53 -6.74 24.60
N LEU A 91 -0.97 -6.13 23.56
CA LEU A 91 -1.31 -6.45 22.17
C LEU A 91 -0.90 -7.88 21.79
N VAL A 92 0.29 -8.32 22.21
CA VAL A 92 0.75 -9.71 22.00
C VAL A 92 -0.16 -10.70 22.73
N LYS A 93 -0.49 -10.45 23.99
CA LYS A 93 -1.44 -11.30 24.75
C LYS A 93 -2.81 -11.34 24.07
N LEU A 94 -3.27 -10.22 23.54
CA LEU A 94 -4.54 -10.14 22.81
C LEU A 94 -4.50 -10.95 21.51
N SER A 95 -3.39 -10.90 20.76
CA SER A 95 -3.26 -11.65 19.51
C SER A 95 -3.25 -13.17 19.72
N MET A 96 -2.63 -13.63 20.81
CA MET A 96 -2.57 -15.04 21.20
C MET A 96 -3.88 -15.59 21.79
N ASN A 97 -4.79 -14.73 22.26
CA ASN A 97 -6.03 -15.14 22.92
C ASN A 97 -7.00 -15.80 21.91
N ARG A 98 -7.27 -17.10 22.05
CA ARG A 98 -8.15 -17.86 21.13
C ARG A 98 -9.65 -17.62 21.36
N SER A 99 -10.04 -17.10 22.52
CA SER A 99 -11.44 -16.86 22.87
C SER A 99 -12.04 -15.62 22.19
N TYR A 100 -11.21 -14.75 21.62
CA TYR A 100 -11.67 -13.57 20.91
C TYR A 100 -11.68 -13.78 19.41
N SER A 101 -12.80 -13.40 18.77
CA SER A 101 -12.88 -13.33 17.32
C SER A 101 -11.91 -12.27 16.77
N LYS A 102 -11.58 -12.38 15.48
CA LYS A 102 -10.72 -11.42 14.77
C LYS A 102 -11.21 -9.97 14.93
N SER A 103 -12.53 -9.75 14.80
CA SER A 103 -13.14 -8.42 14.98
C SER A 103 -12.99 -7.91 16.41
N MET A 104 -13.22 -8.76 17.42
CA MET A 104 -13.04 -8.38 18.82
C MET A 104 -11.58 -8.03 19.14
N LYS A 105 -10.62 -8.77 18.56
CA LYS A 105 -9.19 -8.47 18.68
C LYS A 105 -8.86 -7.11 18.05
N ARG A 106 -9.41 -6.77 16.89
CA ARG A 106 -9.23 -5.44 16.29
C ARG A 106 -9.79 -4.32 17.16
N ASP A 107 -11.01 -4.46 17.67
CA ASP A 107 -11.65 -3.43 18.50
C ASP A 107 -10.91 -3.21 19.82
N LYS A 108 -10.54 -4.30 20.50
CA LYS A 108 -9.72 -4.22 21.73
C LYS A 108 -8.32 -3.71 21.43
N GLY A 109 -7.73 -4.15 20.32
CA GLY A 109 -6.42 -3.75 19.84
C GLY A 109 -6.35 -2.24 19.59
N ARG A 110 -7.39 -1.66 18.96
CA ARG A 110 -7.50 -0.22 18.72
C ARG A 110 -7.43 0.58 20.03
N LYS A 111 -8.13 0.14 21.08
CA LYS A 111 -8.09 0.79 22.41
C LYS A 111 -6.70 0.75 23.06
N ILE A 112 -5.97 -0.36 22.90
CA ILE A 112 -4.60 -0.47 23.42
C ILE A 112 -3.66 0.39 22.59
N THR A 113 -3.84 0.39 21.27
CA THR A 113 -3.07 1.18 20.32
C THR A 113 -3.25 2.68 20.56
N ASP A 114 -4.46 3.14 20.88
CA ASP A 114 -4.70 4.54 21.28
C ASP A 114 -3.89 4.95 22.52
N LYS A 115 -3.78 4.05 23.52
CA LYS A 115 -2.96 4.30 24.72
C LYS A 115 -1.48 4.34 24.36
N LEU A 116 -1.02 3.38 23.55
CA LEU A 116 0.35 3.33 23.06
C LEU A 116 0.71 4.59 22.26
N TYR A 117 -0.18 5.04 21.37
CA TYR A 117 -0.02 6.29 20.63
C TYR A 117 0.12 7.47 21.58
N ARG A 118 -0.73 7.61 22.61
CA ARG A 118 -0.59 8.71 23.59
C ARG A 118 0.76 8.71 24.30
N VAL A 119 1.28 7.54 24.65
CA VAL A 119 2.61 7.41 25.29
C VAL A 119 3.73 7.86 24.34
N CYS A 120 3.61 7.55 23.06
CA CYS A 120 4.68 7.80 22.09
C CYS A 120 4.54 9.14 21.32
N SER A 121 3.33 9.67 21.21
CA SER A 121 2.96 10.85 20.43
C SER A 121 3.63 12.17 20.82
N PRO A 122 4.04 12.43 22.08
CA PRO A 122 4.76 13.66 22.42
C PRO A 122 6.06 13.88 21.62
N HIS A 123 6.61 12.83 20.99
CA HIS A 123 7.81 12.87 20.17
C HIS A 123 7.55 12.75 18.67
N ILE A 124 6.27 12.63 18.29
CA ILE A 124 5.85 12.56 16.89
C ILE A 124 5.87 13.99 16.33
N LYS A 125 6.85 14.26 15.47
CA LYS A 125 6.89 15.49 14.65
C LYS A 125 6.03 15.39 13.38
N TYR A 126 5.37 14.25 13.16
CA TYR A 126 4.56 14.06 11.96
C TYR A 126 3.23 14.80 12.09
N LYS A 127 2.93 15.61 11.08
CA LYS A 127 1.60 16.17 10.92
C LYS A 127 0.60 15.03 10.74
N PRO A 128 -0.64 15.15 11.23
CA PRO A 128 -1.67 14.12 11.05
C PRO A 128 -2.17 14.01 9.60
N HIS A 129 -1.56 14.75 8.68
CA HIS A 129 -1.97 14.90 7.31
C HIS A 129 -0.76 14.96 6.39
N LEU A 130 -0.89 14.33 5.24
CA LEU A 130 0.05 14.39 4.13
C LEU A 130 -0.69 14.91 2.90
N TYR A 131 -0.02 15.73 2.10
CA TYR A 131 -0.58 16.30 0.88
C TYR A 131 -0.04 15.50 -0.31
N LEU A 132 -0.95 15.01 -1.14
CA LEU A 132 -0.59 14.37 -2.42
C LEU A 132 -0.25 15.44 -3.45
N ASP A 133 -1.04 16.51 -3.46
CA ASP A 133 -0.89 17.72 -4.25
C ASP A 133 -1.37 18.92 -3.39
N GLU A 134 -1.52 20.10 -3.99
CA GLU A 134 -1.92 21.32 -3.26
C GLU A 134 -3.32 21.24 -2.61
N GLU A 135 -4.22 20.40 -3.15
CA GLU A 135 -5.63 20.32 -2.76
C GLU A 135 -5.98 19.00 -2.05
N THR A 136 -5.28 17.92 -2.41
CA THR A 136 -5.60 16.56 -2.01
C THR A 136 -4.86 16.16 -0.73
N LYS A 137 -5.64 15.99 0.33
CA LYS A 137 -5.15 15.71 1.68
C LYS A 137 -5.43 14.28 2.13
N LEU A 138 -4.38 13.53 2.43
CA LEU A 138 -4.44 12.23 3.10
C LEU A 138 -4.44 12.40 4.61
N THR A 139 -5.40 11.79 5.30
CA THR A 139 -5.46 11.74 6.77
C THR A 139 -4.77 10.49 7.28
N LEU A 140 -3.76 10.70 8.14
CA LEU A 140 -2.94 9.64 8.71
C LEU A 140 -3.59 9.11 10.00
N THR A 141 -3.82 7.80 10.09
CA THR A 141 -4.36 7.17 11.29
C THR A 141 -3.29 7.04 12.37
N LYS A 142 -3.71 6.95 13.64
CA LYS A 142 -2.78 6.71 14.75
C LYS A 142 -2.05 5.38 14.61
N ASP A 143 -2.75 4.34 14.15
CA ASP A 143 -2.17 3.04 13.82
C ASP A 143 -1.03 3.18 12.81
N PHE A 144 -1.27 3.88 11.69
CA PHE A 144 -0.25 4.11 10.68
C PHE A 144 0.94 4.93 11.20
N LEU A 145 0.67 6.00 11.95
CA LEU A 145 1.71 6.82 12.57
C LEU A 145 2.55 6.04 13.58
N LEU A 146 1.96 5.08 14.32
CA LEU A 146 2.70 4.19 15.20
C LEU A 146 3.62 3.25 14.45
N VAL A 147 3.15 2.67 13.33
CA VAL A 147 4.00 1.85 12.44
C VAL A 147 5.17 2.70 11.95
N CYS A 148 4.90 3.90 11.43
CA CYS A 148 5.93 4.84 10.96
C CYS A 148 7.02 5.08 12.01
N MET A 149 6.59 5.36 13.24
CA MET A 149 7.50 5.66 14.34
C MET A 149 8.30 4.45 14.82
N LEU A 150 7.69 3.27 14.97
CA LEU A 150 8.41 2.08 15.45
C LEU A 150 9.52 1.66 14.49
N HIS A 151 9.25 1.80 13.20
CA HIS A 151 10.18 1.43 12.16
C HIS A 151 11.08 2.60 11.72
N GLN A 152 10.85 3.78 12.30
CA GLN A 152 11.64 5.01 12.13
C GLN A 152 11.66 5.57 10.71
N PHE A 153 10.59 5.41 9.93
CA PHE A 153 10.47 6.06 8.62
C PHE A 153 9.40 7.14 8.65
N SER A 154 9.54 8.16 7.81
CA SER A 154 8.49 9.17 7.65
C SER A 154 7.27 8.58 6.93
N PRO A 155 6.06 9.10 7.17
CA PRO A 155 4.87 8.71 6.41
C PRO A 155 5.07 8.77 4.90
N THR A 156 5.75 9.80 4.40
CA THR A 156 6.04 9.99 2.97
C THR A 156 6.90 8.85 2.42
N VAL A 157 7.97 8.49 3.13
CA VAL A 157 8.86 7.39 2.74
C VAL A 157 8.08 6.07 2.66
N TYR A 158 7.23 5.81 3.64
CA TYR A 158 6.39 4.62 3.66
C TYR A 158 5.41 4.55 2.51
N ILE A 159 4.72 5.65 2.23
CA ILE A 159 3.73 5.69 1.15
C ILE A 159 4.43 5.56 -0.22
N ASN A 160 5.56 6.24 -0.44
CA ASN A 160 6.35 6.10 -1.66
C ASN A 160 6.84 4.66 -1.87
N ALA A 161 7.34 4.00 -0.81
CA ALA A 161 7.80 2.62 -0.88
C ALA A 161 6.65 1.62 -1.12
N LEU A 162 5.49 1.86 -0.51
CA LEU A 162 4.27 1.09 -0.73
C LEU A 162 3.83 1.15 -2.20
N MET A 163 3.75 2.36 -2.77
CA MET A 163 3.33 2.54 -4.17
C MET A 163 4.24 1.75 -5.12
N ARG A 164 5.55 1.75 -4.89
CA ARG A 164 6.53 0.96 -5.67
C ARG A 164 6.37 -0.56 -5.53
N CYS A 165 5.59 -1.04 -4.56
CA CYS A 165 5.28 -2.46 -4.43
C CYS A 165 4.13 -2.92 -5.32
N ILE A 166 3.42 -2.01 -5.98
CA ILE A 166 2.25 -2.31 -6.80
C ILE A 166 2.62 -2.05 -8.27
N SER A 167 2.75 -3.13 -9.05
CA SER A 167 3.08 -3.08 -10.47
C SER A 167 2.38 -4.22 -11.19
N LEU A 168 1.49 -3.89 -12.13
CA LEU A 168 0.84 -4.89 -12.98
C LEU A 168 1.87 -5.60 -13.87
N ALA A 169 2.88 -4.87 -14.36
CA ALA A 169 3.97 -5.45 -15.15
C ALA A 169 4.69 -6.56 -14.38
N ASP A 170 5.08 -6.32 -13.12
CA ASP A 170 5.72 -7.34 -12.28
C ASP A 170 4.77 -8.49 -11.94
N LEU A 171 3.51 -8.20 -11.64
CA LEU A 171 2.49 -9.22 -11.36
C LEU A 171 2.37 -10.22 -12.51
N TYR A 172 2.03 -9.74 -13.71
CA TYR A 172 1.79 -10.61 -14.85
C TYR A 172 3.08 -11.29 -15.31
N ALA A 173 4.23 -10.59 -15.31
CA ALA A 173 5.50 -11.20 -15.71
C ALA A 173 5.89 -12.39 -14.82
N ARG A 174 5.66 -12.26 -13.50
CA ARG A 174 5.88 -13.34 -12.54
C ARG A 174 4.85 -14.46 -12.67
N GLN A 175 3.57 -14.11 -12.79
CA GLN A 175 2.48 -15.08 -12.92
C GLN A 175 2.71 -15.98 -14.14
N HIS A 176 3.04 -15.40 -15.29
CA HIS A 176 3.27 -16.14 -16.54
C HIS A 176 4.60 -16.91 -16.58
N LEU A 177 5.50 -16.68 -15.61
CA LEU A 177 6.73 -17.47 -15.44
C LEU A 177 6.66 -18.43 -14.25
N ASP A 178 5.51 -18.52 -13.56
CA ASP A 178 5.35 -19.25 -12.30
C ASP A 178 6.40 -18.86 -11.23
N LYS A 179 6.69 -17.56 -11.14
CA LYS A 179 7.68 -16.94 -10.22
C LYS A 179 7.03 -15.95 -9.26
N ILE A 180 5.78 -16.22 -8.87
CA ILE A 180 5.01 -15.37 -7.95
C ILE A 180 5.69 -15.35 -6.59
N VAL A 181 5.87 -14.15 -6.05
CA VAL A 181 6.39 -13.92 -4.70
C VAL A 181 5.33 -13.21 -3.89
N TYR A 182 5.22 -13.57 -2.60
CA TYR A 182 4.26 -12.93 -1.71
C TYR A 182 4.51 -11.42 -1.61
N ASN A 183 3.46 -10.63 -1.86
CA ASN A 183 3.48 -9.17 -1.82
C ASN A 183 2.16 -8.67 -1.23
N ALA A 184 2.17 -8.22 0.03
CA ALA A 184 0.96 -7.82 0.73
C ALA A 184 0.34 -6.54 0.16
N ALA A 185 1.15 -5.61 -0.36
CA ALA A 185 0.66 -4.39 -1.00
C ALA A 185 -0.14 -4.72 -2.27
N LEU A 186 0.42 -5.57 -3.12
CA LEU A 186 -0.24 -6.06 -4.33
C LEU A 186 -1.47 -6.93 -3.98
N GLY A 187 -1.38 -7.76 -2.94
CA GLY A 187 -2.52 -8.52 -2.44
C GLY A 187 -3.68 -7.62 -1.98
N PHE A 188 -3.39 -6.53 -1.26
CA PHE A 188 -4.40 -5.53 -0.90
C PHE A 188 -4.99 -4.86 -2.14
N TYR A 189 -4.14 -4.48 -3.10
CA TYR A 189 -4.58 -3.91 -4.37
C TYR A 189 -5.54 -4.84 -5.12
N ILE A 190 -5.23 -6.13 -5.24
CA ILE A 190 -6.12 -7.12 -5.87
C ILE A 190 -7.47 -7.21 -5.14
N ARG A 191 -7.50 -7.10 -3.80
CA ARG A 191 -8.78 -7.04 -3.05
C ARG A 191 -9.59 -5.81 -3.45
N VAL A 192 -8.95 -4.65 -3.60
CA VAL A 192 -9.61 -3.42 -4.06
C VAL A 192 -10.14 -3.59 -5.49
N GLN A 193 -9.34 -4.18 -6.39
CA GLN A 193 -9.74 -4.54 -7.76
C GLN A 193 -10.91 -5.54 -7.80
N HIS A 194 -11.10 -6.37 -6.77
CA HIS A 194 -12.26 -7.24 -6.64
C HIS A 194 -13.45 -6.58 -5.92
N GLY A 195 -13.39 -5.27 -5.68
CA GLY A 195 -14.50 -4.46 -5.16
C GLY A 195 -14.37 -4.06 -3.69
N TYR A 196 -13.28 -4.42 -3.01
CA TYR A 196 -13.05 -3.97 -1.64
C TYR A 196 -12.94 -2.44 -1.57
N GLY A 197 -13.63 -1.83 -0.61
CA GLY A 197 -13.67 -0.37 -0.46
C GLY A 197 -14.50 0.37 -1.52
N LYS A 198 -15.08 -0.34 -2.51
CA LYS A 198 -15.93 0.23 -3.57
C LYS A 198 -15.26 1.41 -4.32
N LEU A 199 -13.96 1.28 -4.60
CA LEU A 199 -13.16 2.32 -5.27
C LEU A 199 -13.10 2.18 -6.79
N ILE A 200 -13.54 1.04 -7.32
CA ILE A 200 -13.55 0.79 -8.76
C ILE A 200 -14.65 1.63 -9.40
N ASP A 201 -14.30 2.32 -10.48
CA ASP A 201 -15.27 2.95 -11.35
C ASP A 201 -15.98 1.88 -12.19
N ARG A 202 -17.27 1.68 -11.91
CA ARG A 202 -18.07 0.67 -12.60
C ARG A 202 -18.38 1.06 -14.03
N ASP A 203 -18.45 2.34 -14.34
CA ASP A 203 -18.74 2.80 -15.69
C ASP A 203 -17.49 2.59 -16.55
N HIS A 204 -16.32 2.94 -16.00
CA HIS A 204 -15.02 2.70 -16.62
C HIS A 204 -14.78 1.23 -17.01
N ILE A 205 -14.95 0.29 -16.08
CA ILE A 205 -14.68 -1.13 -16.34
C ILE A 205 -15.66 -1.77 -17.35
N ASN A 206 -16.75 -1.09 -17.71
CA ASN A 206 -17.73 -1.57 -18.68
C ASN A 206 -17.50 -1.01 -20.09
N THR A 207 -16.58 -0.05 -20.26
CA THR A 207 -16.21 0.54 -21.56
C THR A 207 -15.57 -0.49 -22.50
N LEU A 208 -15.65 -0.24 -23.81
CA LEU A 208 -14.94 -1.03 -24.82
C LEU A 208 -13.42 -0.94 -24.64
N GLY A 209 -12.89 0.25 -24.34
CA GLY A 209 -11.47 0.45 -24.10
C GLY A 209 -10.93 -0.42 -22.95
N PHE A 210 -11.67 -0.53 -21.84
CA PHE A 210 -11.29 -1.42 -20.74
C PHE A 210 -11.36 -2.90 -21.15
N LYS A 211 -12.37 -3.32 -21.93
CA LYS A 211 -12.47 -4.70 -22.42
C LYS A 211 -11.29 -5.05 -23.33
N ASP A 212 -10.93 -4.15 -24.25
CA ASP A 212 -9.74 -4.29 -25.11
C ASP A 212 -8.46 -4.41 -24.28
N PHE A 213 -8.32 -3.59 -23.23
CA PHE A 213 -7.20 -3.67 -22.30
C PHE A 213 -7.11 -5.03 -21.60
N ILE A 214 -8.24 -5.57 -21.12
CA ILE A 214 -8.27 -6.89 -20.50
C ILE A 214 -7.91 -8.00 -21.49
N LEU A 215 -8.37 -7.92 -22.74
CA LEU A 215 -7.98 -8.87 -23.80
C LEU A 215 -6.47 -8.79 -24.07
N ASP A 216 -5.91 -7.58 -24.19
CA ASP A 216 -4.48 -7.39 -24.41
C ASP A 216 -3.66 -8.00 -23.26
N LEU A 217 -4.07 -7.77 -22.00
CA LEU A 217 -3.46 -8.37 -20.82
C LEU A 217 -3.51 -9.90 -20.83
N GLN A 218 -4.62 -10.50 -21.24
CA GLN A 218 -4.78 -11.96 -21.33
C GLN A 218 -3.84 -12.57 -22.39
N GLU A 219 -3.53 -11.82 -23.45
CA GLU A 219 -2.63 -12.26 -24.51
C GLU A 219 -1.14 -12.09 -24.16
N PHE A 220 -0.78 -11.40 -23.08
CA PHE A 220 0.61 -11.17 -22.70
C PHE A 220 1.42 -12.46 -22.52
N ASP A 221 0.83 -13.52 -21.94
CA ASP A 221 1.54 -14.79 -21.75
C ASP A 221 1.92 -15.40 -23.10
N VAL A 222 0.96 -15.46 -24.02
CA VAL A 222 1.13 -16.05 -25.36
C VAL A 222 2.11 -15.21 -26.20
N ARG A 223 1.90 -13.89 -26.26
CA ARG A 223 2.71 -12.98 -27.08
C ARG A 223 4.17 -12.93 -26.66
N TYR A 224 4.46 -13.09 -25.37
CA TYR A 224 5.80 -12.95 -24.81
C TYR A 224 6.33 -14.26 -24.23
N PHE A 225 5.73 -15.40 -24.60
CA PHE A 225 6.04 -16.74 -24.11
C PHE A 225 7.54 -17.08 -24.20
N PHE A 226 8.20 -16.67 -25.28
CA PHE A 226 9.63 -16.92 -25.52
C PHE A 226 10.58 -16.13 -24.59
N ILE A 227 10.09 -15.10 -23.89
CA ILE A 227 10.89 -14.29 -22.97
C ILE A 227 10.89 -14.93 -21.58
N GLN A 228 11.87 -15.78 -21.30
CA GLN A 228 11.97 -16.53 -20.03
C GLN A 228 12.69 -15.77 -18.91
N ASP A 229 13.42 -14.71 -19.27
CA ASP A 229 14.07 -13.81 -18.33
C ASP A 229 13.04 -12.86 -17.68
N LEU A 230 13.02 -12.82 -16.35
CA LEU A 230 12.00 -12.09 -15.60
C LEU A 230 12.14 -10.57 -15.79
N ASP A 231 13.36 -10.03 -15.76
CA ASP A 231 13.57 -8.59 -15.84
C ASP A 231 13.28 -8.08 -17.26
N ARG A 232 13.68 -8.83 -18.28
CA ARG A 232 13.32 -8.55 -19.68
C ARG A 232 11.81 -8.65 -19.90
N ARG A 233 11.14 -9.69 -19.36
CA ARG A 233 9.67 -9.82 -19.49
C ARG A 233 8.95 -8.68 -18.76
N ARG A 234 9.40 -8.31 -17.55
CA ARG A 234 8.86 -7.16 -16.81
C ARG A 234 9.00 -5.87 -17.63
N ALA A 235 10.15 -5.63 -18.25
CA ALA A 235 10.37 -4.43 -19.06
C ALA A 235 9.44 -4.36 -20.28
N VAL A 236 9.25 -5.49 -20.97
CA VAL A 236 8.31 -5.58 -22.10
C VAL A 236 6.86 -5.34 -21.64
N TYR A 237 6.45 -5.92 -20.52
CA TYR A 237 5.09 -5.72 -19.99
C TYR A 237 4.87 -4.27 -19.57
N ARG A 238 5.89 -3.65 -18.95
CA ARG A 238 5.84 -2.22 -18.59
C ARG A 238 5.66 -1.35 -19.83
N THR A 239 6.49 -1.55 -20.84
CA THR A 239 6.42 -0.77 -22.09
C THR A 239 5.03 -0.89 -22.71
N ARG A 240 4.49 -2.12 -22.79
CA ARG A 240 3.15 -2.35 -23.35
C ARG A 240 2.04 -1.72 -22.52
N LEU A 241 2.15 -1.77 -21.19
CA LEU A 241 1.19 -1.14 -20.29
C LEU A 241 1.22 0.39 -20.37
N GLU A 242 2.40 0.98 -20.54
CA GLU A 242 2.59 2.41 -20.80
C GLU A 242 1.98 2.82 -22.14
N GLU A 243 2.19 2.03 -23.21
CA GLU A 243 1.53 2.24 -24.51
C GLU A 243 0.01 2.23 -24.37
N ILE A 244 -0.58 1.22 -23.73
CA ILE A 244 -2.05 1.16 -23.57
C ILE A 244 -2.58 2.33 -22.74
N PHE A 245 -1.83 2.72 -21.71
CA PHE A 245 -2.14 3.86 -20.86
C PHE A 245 -2.19 5.17 -21.67
N GLU A 246 -1.22 5.38 -22.55
CA GLU A 246 -1.16 6.54 -23.45
C GLU A 246 -2.21 6.47 -24.58
N GLU A 247 -2.50 5.27 -25.09
CA GLU A 247 -3.37 5.05 -26.26
C GLU A 247 -4.87 5.03 -25.91
N LYS A 248 -5.33 4.41 -24.80
CA LYS A 248 -6.70 3.87 -24.78
C LYS A 248 -7.51 3.79 -23.47
N ILE A 249 -7.01 4.21 -22.31
CA ILE A 249 -7.86 4.18 -21.08
C ILE A 249 -8.91 5.32 -21.06
N ASN A 250 -8.69 6.42 -21.79
CA ASN A 250 -9.57 7.59 -21.83
C ASN A 250 -10.41 7.74 -23.12
N GLN A 251 -10.38 6.77 -24.02
CA GLN A 251 -11.12 6.83 -25.28
C GLN A 251 -12.28 5.83 -25.23
N TYR A 252 -13.47 6.28 -25.66
CA TYR A 252 -14.74 5.54 -25.74
C TYR A 252 -15.60 5.55 -24.47
N TYR A 253 -16.19 6.72 -24.17
CA TYR A 253 -17.59 6.76 -23.74
C TYR A 253 -18.45 6.34 -24.94
N ASP A 254 -18.98 5.13 -24.95
CA ASP A 254 -20.19 4.87 -25.74
C ASP A 254 -21.34 5.54 -24.98
N GLY A 255 -21.56 6.81 -25.30
CA GLY A 255 -22.85 7.43 -25.08
C GLY A 255 -23.81 6.93 -26.15
N GLU A 256 -24.40 5.76 -25.90
CA GLU A 256 -25.71 5.34 -26.46
C GLU A 256 -26.57 4.70 -25.36
#